data_AF-A0A8I0GW75-F1
#
_entry.id   AF-A0A8I0GW75-F1
#
_cell.length_a   1.000
_cell.length_b   1.000
_cell.length_c   1.000
_cell.angle_alpha   90.00
_cell.angle_beta   90.00
_cell.angle_gamma   90.00
#
_symmetry.space_group_name_H-M   'P 1'
#
loop_
_entity.id
_entity.type
_entity.pdbx_description
1 polymer ?
#
loop_
_entity_poly.entity_id
_entity_poly.type
_entity_poly.pdbx_seq_one_letter_code
_entity_poly.pdbx_strand_id
1 'polypeptide(L)'
;IVNGRHPVVERTIQEDFVPNDVLLDDGENRLLIITGPNMAGKSTYMRQVALIVLMAHIGAFVPASEAEISLVDRIFTRVGA
;
A
#
# COMPACT_ATOMS: atom_id res chain seq x y z
N ILE A 1 4.92 -6.85 2.01
CA ILE A 1 5.49 -5.49 2.17
C ILE A 1 5.67 -5.23 3.66
N VAL A 2 6.89 -4.94 4.11
CA VAL A 2 7.21 -4.66 5.51
C VAL A 2 7.51 -3.17 5.69
N ASN A 3 6.92 -2.54 6.70
CA ASN A 3 7.00 -1.11 7.00
C ASN A 3 6.77 -0.21 5.77
N GLY A 4 5.74 -0.51 4.98
CA GLY A 4 5.40 0.27 3.80
C GLY A 4 4.89 1.66 4.16
N ARG A 5 5.25 2.66 3.36
CA ARG A 5 4.83 4.05 3.51
C ARG A 5 4.20 4.58 2.23
N HIS A 6 3.26 5.50 2.35
CA HIS A 6 2.63 6.09 1.18
C HIS A 6 3.58 7.12 0.55
N PRO A 7 4.05 6.93 -0.71
CA PRO A 7 5.17 7.70 -1.28
C PRO A 7 4.92 9.21 -1.40
N VAL A 8 3.66 9.61 -1.53
CA VAL A 8 3.24 11.03 -1.53
C VAL A 8 2.98 11.55 -0.12
N VAL A 9 2.09 10.90 0.63
CA VAL A 9 1.66 11.38 1.95
C VAL A 9 2.84 11.55 2.90
N GLU A 10 3.79 10.60 2.92
CA GLU A 10 4.98 10.66 3.79
C GLU A 10 5.82 11.93 3.59
N ARG A 11 5.77 12.55 2.41
CA ARG A 11 6.52 13.77 2.09
C ARG A 11 5.74 15.05 2.36
N THR A 12 4.44 14.94 2.59
CA THR A 12 3.53 16.10 2.70
C THR A 12 3.11 16.40 4.14
N ILE A 13 3.16 15.41 5.02
CA ILE A 13 2.83 15.60 6.42
C ILE A 13 4.05 16.14 7.18
N GLN A 14 3.80 16.98 8.20
CA GLN A 14 4.85 17.52 9.05
C GLN A 14 5.30 16.55 10.14
N GLU A 15 4.43 15.59 10.48
CA GLU A 15 4.68 14.52 11.44
C GLU A 15 5.21 13.28 10.72
N ASP A 16 5.82 12.36 11.47
CA ASP A 16 6.31 11.10 10.91
C ASP A 16 5.15 10.22 10.43
N PHE A 17 5.26 9.70 9.19
CA PHE A 17 4.31 8.74 8.66
C PHE A 17 4.48 7.40 9.37
N VAL A 18 3.42 6.90 10.01
CA VAL A 18 3.44 5.57 10.62
C VAL A 18 3.39 4.49 9.52
N PRO A 19 4.45 3.67 9.36
CA PRO A 19 4.50 2.65 8.32
C PRO A 19 3.53 1.50 8.62
N ASN A 20 3.11 0.78 7.57
CA ASN A 20 2.18 -0.35 7.69
C ASN A 20 2.66 -1.57 6.90
N ASP A 21 2.47 -2.74 7.48
CA ASP A 21 2.71 -4.02 6.82
C ASP A 21 1.54 -4.43 5.91
N VAL A 22 1.85 -5.22 4.89
CA VAL A 22 0.88 -5.79 3.95
C VAL A 22 1.29 -7.22 3.65
N LEU A 23 0.38 -8.16 3.92
CA LEU A 23 0.48 -9.55 3.51
C LEU A 23 -0.69 -9.85 2.57
N LEU A 24 -0.36 -10.16 1.33
CA LEU A 24 -1.27 -10.72 0.33
C LEU A 24 -0.52 -11.86 -0.34
N ASP A 25 -1.11 -13.05 -0.36
CA ASP A 25 -0.54 -14.26 -0.94
C ASP A 25 -1.61 -15.02 -1.74
N ASP A 26 -1.23 -16.12 -2.39
CA ASP A 26 -2.18 -17.00 -3.10
C ASP A 26 -2.76 -18.10 -2.20
N GLY A 27 -2.54 -17.99 -0.88
CA GLY A 27 -3.05 -18.90 0.14
C GLY A 27 -4.27 -18.30 0.85
N GLU A 28 -4.13 -18.05 2.15
CA GLU A 28 -5.22 -17.58 3.00
C GLU A 28 -5.45 -16.05 2.91
N ASN A 29 -4.43 -15.28 2.49
CA ASN A 29 -4.45 -13.82 2.56
C ASN A 29 -4.80 -13.17 1.21
N ARG A 30 -5.73 -13.76 0.45
CA ARG A 30 -6.11 -13.24 -0.89
C ARG A 30 -7.00 -12.00 -0.84
N LEU A 31 -7.67 -11.77 0.29
CA LEU A 31 -8.62 -10.68 0.48
C LEU A 31 -8.44 -10.06 1.87
N LEU A 32 -8.29 -8.74 1.93
CA LEU A 32 -8.25 -7.97 3.16
C LEU A 32 -9.57 -7.22 3.37
N ILE A 33 -10.25 -7.50 4.48
CA ILE A 33 -11.41 -6.72 4.94
C ILE A 33 -10.92 -5.69 5.94
N ILE A 34 -10.83 -4.42 5.51
CA ILE A 34 -10.29 -3.34 6.34
C ILE A 34 -11.44 -2.52 6.92
N THR A 35 -11.60 -2.57 8.25
CA THR A 35 -12.61 -1.82 8.99
C THR A 35 -11.99 -0.72 9.84
N GLY A 36 -12.81 0.20 10.37
CA GLY A 36 -12.36 1.29 11.23
C GLY A 36 -13.07 2.62 10.93
N PRO A 37 -12.93 3.64 11.80
CA PRO A 37 -13.62 4.92 11.65
C PRO A 37 -13.14 5.70 10.41
N ASN A 38 -13.93 6.67 9.97
CA ASN A 38 -13.50 7.58 8.92
C ASN A 38 -12.23 8.33 9.33
N MET A 39 -11.39 8.68 8.34
CA MET A 39 -10.09 9.31 8.54
C MET A 39 -9.03 8.45 9.27
N ALA A 40 -9.31 7.19 9.59
CA ALA A 40 -8.33 6.25 10.18
C ALA A 40 -7.26 5.72 9.19
N GLY A 41 -7.00 6.42 8.08
CA GLY A 41 -5.97 6.02 7.13
C GLY A 41 -6.29 4.83 6.22
N LYS A 42 -7.47 4.20 6.30
CA LYS A 42 -7.84 3.03 5.46
C LYS A 42 -7.62 3.25 3.96
N SER A 43 -8.05 4.40 3.44
CA SER A 43 -7.88 4.76 2.02
C SER A 43 -6.41 5.05 1.67
N THR A 44 -5.65 5.63 2.61
CA THR A 44 -4.20 5.84 2.48
C THR A 44 -3.47 4.51 2.39
N TYR A 45 -3.83 3.55 3.26
CA TYR A 45 -3.28 2.19 3.24
C TYR A 45 -3.51 1.50 1.89
N MET A 46 -4.76 1.45 1.40
CA MET A 46 -5.08 0.80 0.12
C MET A 46 -4.33 1.45 -1.06
N ARG A 47 -4.27 2.78 -1.12
CA ARG A 47 -3.54 3.50 -2.18
C ARG A 47 -2.04 3.28 -2.09
N GLN A 48 -1.48 3.24 -0.87
CA GLN A 48 -0.08 2.91 -0.64
C GLN A 48 0.29 1.57 -1.26
N VAL A 49 -0.50 0.51 -1.02
CA VAL A 49 -0.24 -0.82 -1.60
C VAL A 49 -0.18 -0.75 -3.13
N ALA A 50 -1.19 -0.14 -3.76
CA ALA A 50 -1.24 -0.01 -5.20
C ALA A 50 -0.06 0.78 -5.78
N LEU A 51 0.35 1.87 -5.11
CA LEU A 51 1.49 2.68 -5.53
C LEU A 51 2.81 1.93 -5.37
N ILE A 52 3.01 1.16 -4.29
CA ILE A 52 4.20 0.34 -4.10
C ILE A 52 4.30 -0.72 -5.20
N VAL A 53 3.19 -1.39 -5.53
CA VAL A 53 3.15 -2.37 -6.64
C VAL A 53 3.54 -1.70 -7.97
N LEU A 54 2.96 -0.53 -8.26
CA LEU A 54 3.29 0.23 -9.48
C LEU A 54 4.77 0.63 -9.52
N MET A 55 5.32 1.16 -8.42
CA MET A 55 6.72 1.55 -8.31
C MET A 55 7.68 0.37 -8.52
N ALA A 56 7.34 -0.80 -7.99
CA ALA A 56 8.13 -2.02 -8.20
C ALA A 56 8.15 -2.41 -9.70
N HIS A 57 7.01 -2.35 -10.39
CA HIS A 57 6.90 -2.74 -11.80
C HIS A 57 7.59 -1.78 -12.78
N ILE A 58 7.82 -0.51 -12.39
CA ILE A 58 8.62 0.43 -13.17
C ILE A 58 10.14 0.30 -12.89
N GLY A 59 10.54 -0.61 -12.00
CA GLY A 59 11.94 -0.82 -11.63
C GLY A 59 12.50 0.20 -10.64
N ALA A 60 11.65 0.89 -9.88
CA ALA A 60 12.08 1.84 -8.85
C ALA A 60 12.23 1.17 -7.48
N PHE A 61 13.10 1.72 -6.63
CA PHE A 61 13.04 1.42 -5.19
C PHE A 61 11.69 1.85 -4.62
N VAL A 62 11.18 1.07 -3.68
CA VAL A 62 9.87 1.29 -3.07
C VAL A 62 10.00 1.78 -1.61
N PRO A 63 9.04 2.57 -1.10
CA PRO A 63 9.09 3.13 0.26
C PRO A 63 8.70 2.08 1.33
N ALA A 64 9.50 1.03 1.48
CA ALA A 64 9.31 -0.05 2.46
C ALA A 64 10.67 -0.46 3.04
N SER A 65 10.70 -1.15 4.19
CA SER A 65 11.95 -1.79 4.65
C SER A 65 12.29 -3.02 3.80
N GLU A 66 11.25 -3.72 3.35
CA GLU A 66 11.34 -4.88 2.45
C GLU A 66 10.04 -5.04 1.66
N ALA A 67 10.12 -5.47 0.40
CA ALA A 67 8.95 -5.73 -0.41
C ALA A 67 9.20 -6.88 -1.40
N GLU A 68 8.48 -7.98 -1.22
CA GLU A 68 8.30 -9.02 -2.22
C GLU A 68 6.98 -8.75 -2.97
N ILE A 69 7.06 -8.59 -4.29
CA ILE A 69 5.95 -8.19 -5.14
C ILE A 69 5.87 -9.15 -6.33
N SER A 70 4.78 -9.91 -6.41
CA SER A 70 4.47 -10.74 -7.59
C SER A 70 4.15 -9.87 -8.80
N LEU A 71 4.31 -10.43 -10.00
CA LEU A 71 3.87 -9.75 -11.23
C LEU A 71 2.35 -9.55 -11.20
N VAL A 72 1.92 -8.31 -11.42
CA VAL A 72 0.52 -7.92 -11.49
C VAL A 72 0.21 -7.44 -12.90
N ASP A 73 -0.84 -7.98 -13.49
CA ASP A 73 -1.27 -7.61 -14.84
C ASP A 73 -1.97 -6.24 -14.86
N ARG A 74 -2.83 -5.98 -13.87
CA ARG A 74 -3.68 -4.80 -13.79
C ARG A 74 -3.98 -4.42 -12.34
N ILE A 75 -3.98 -3.11 -12.08
CA ILE A 75 -4.45 -2.55 -10.81
C ILE A 75 -5.83 -1.94 -11.05
N PHE A 76 -6.86 -2.54 -10.47
CA PHE A 76 -8.21 -1.99 -10.49
C PHE A 76 -8.48 -1.20 -9.22
N THR A 77 -9.12 -0.05 -9.37
CA THR A 77 -9.59 0.73 -8.22
C THR A 77 -11.04 1.09 -8.41
N ARG A 78 -11.80 0.98 -7.33
CA ARG A 78 -13.12 1.60 -7.19
C ARG A 78 -13.10 2.40 -5.91
N VAL A 79 -12.65 3.63 -6.03
CA VAL A 79 -12.70 4.62 -4.97
C VAL A 79 -14.00 5.42 -5.15
N GLY A 80 -14.62 5.88 -4.06
CA GLY A 80 -15.96 6.48 -4.08
C GLY A 80 -16.14 7.64 -5.08
N ALA A 81 -17.39 8.08 -5.25
CA ALA A 81 -17.74 9.27 -6.03
C ALA A 81 -17.12 10.54 -5.43
#